data_AF-A0A4Y8R4M0-F1
#
_entry.id   AF-A0A4Y8R4M0-F1
#
_cell.length_a   1.000
_cell.length_b   1.000
_cell.length_c   1.000
_cell.angle_alpha   90.00
_cell.angle_beta   90.00
_cell.angle_gamma   90.00
#
_symmetry.space_group_name_H-M   'P 1'
#
loop_
_entity.id
_entity.type
_entity.pdbx_description
1 polymer ?
#
loop_
_entity_poly.entity_id
_entity_poly.type
_entity_poly.pdbx_seq_one_letter_code
_entity_poly.pdbx_strand_id
1 'polypeptide(L)'
;MSTTPERRTPDDEDLVERVRAAQTAVEVPPTLDPDSLARRAVRRVRARRRVVAASGSAVAVAALVAVAALLPGALSRGSAPPPALAAAPARTTAPASEGAAPAPAAPPQEPARYLPVGDGELPELPGVEHGVVGTHHGDYTVQGGLTYTLPPGGWEVEGEASGEPASVRWKGPEHWAPPGSEIPADAVPPPMVDSGATVSIDVDPGAASWVVPARDSGAWTVEVPGSDFVVVTRGPADDPDLARWEARVRYGGTGWTIRLDFTDDAVGDELARDFLGNLWFAAEGAPEWFSPTYTYPEIGPLTTGTPAGWQTATTGTLSYAVPPGWTVADVEGNYGPGVEWTGPFATNPGPVQDGTSPDVHWNMFVQRGGSGARAFDYSGEGWHGQRIEVPGADFAEVLLHQGPFWADDRISALSADVRVHGADGGENLMLMISLPGDDAGLETLRGILGSLRF
;
A
#
# COMPACT_ATOMS: atom_id res chain seq x y z
N MET A 1 15.50 37.10 59.37
CA MET A 1 14.51 37.83 58.55
C MET A 1 15.13 38.04 57.18
N SER A 2 14.78 37.20 56.22
CA SER A 2 15.21 37.34 54.82
C SER A 2 13.96 37.28 53.95
N THR A 3 13.71 38.36 53.22
CA THR A 3 12.63 38.53 52.25
C THR A 3 13.07 37.94 50.91
N THR A 4 12.45 36.84 50.50
CA THR A 4 12.54 36.32 49.13
C THR A 4 11.50 37.03 48.26
N PRO A 5 11.84 37.55 47.07
CA PRO A 5 10.87 38.24 46.22
C PRO A 5 9.98 37.24 45.49
N GLU A 6 8.67 37.53 45.48
CA GLU A 6 7.65 36.81 44.73
C GLU A 6 7.93 36.93 43.22
N ARG A 7 8.06 35.80 42.54
CA ARG A 7 8.20 35.71 41.09
C ARG A 7 6.80 35.86 40.49
N ARG A 8 6.46 37.06 39.99
CA ARG A 8 5.27 37.23 39.14
C ARG A 8 5.51 36.59 37.78
N THR A 9 4.67 35.63 37.40
CA THR A 9 4.50 35.17 36.02
C THR A 9 3.85 36.30 35.19
N PRO A 10 4.28 36.57 33.95
CA PRO A 10 3.66 37.59 33.12
C PRO A 10 2.26 37.10 32.70
N ASP A 11 1.25 37.97 32.80
CA ASP A 11 -0.08 37.71 32.26
C ASP A 11 -0.03 37.67 30.73
N ASP A 12 -0.83 36.78 30.13
CA ASP A 12 -0.86 36.50 28.68
C ASP A 12 -1.11 37.76 27.82
N GLU A 13 -1.78 38.79 28.37
CA GLU A 13 -2.00 40.06 27.69
C GLU A 13 -0.70 40.85 27.42
N ASP A 14 0.27 40.82 28.35
CA ASP A 14 1.58 41.48 28.18
C ASP A 14 2.45 40.75 27.12
N LEU A 15 2.21 39.45 26.92
CA LEU A 15 2.85 38.64 25.88
C LEU A 15 2.26 38.96 24.49
N VAL A 16 0.94 39.12 24.39
CA VAL A 16 0.25 39.46 23.13
C VAL A 16 0.59 40.89 22.68
N GLU A 17 0.66 41.86 23.59
CA GLU A 17 1.06 43.23 23.24
C GLU A 17 2.52 43.30 22.73
N ARG A 18 3.44 42.57 23.37
CA ARG A 18 4.84 42.53 22.93
C ARG A 18 5.00 41.86 21.56
N VAL A 19 4.21 40.83 21.26
CA VAL A 19 4.21 40.19 19.93
C VAL A 19 3.65 41.14 18.88
N ARG A 20 2.58 41.88 19.18
CA ARG A 20 1.94 42.82 18.25
C ARG A 20 2.84 44.04 17.97
N ALA A 21 3.57 44.51 18.97
CA ALA A 21 4.59 45.56 18.82
C ALA A 21 5.81 45.09 18.01
N ALA A 22 6.22 43.83 18.15
CA ALA A 22 7.30 43.25 17.35
C ALA A 22 6.89 43.04 15.87
N GLN A 23 5.61 42.79 15.61
CA GLN A 23 5.08 42.58 14.26
C GLN A 23 4.96 43.88 13.45
N THR A 24 4.74 45.01 14.12
CA THR A 24 4.61 46.33 13.50
C THR A 24 5.95 47.01 13.22
N ALA A 25 7.05 46.53 13.81
CA ALA A 25 8.40 47.06 13.59
C ALA A 25 9.15 46.42 12.40
N VAL A 26 8.53 45.47 11.68
CA VAL A 26 9.17 44.77 10.57
C VAL A 26 8.79 45.45 9.24
N GLU A 27 9.65 46.32 8.75
CA GLU A 27 9.58 46.78 7.36
C GLU A 27 10.06 45.66 6.41
N VAL A 28 9.24 45.36 5.40
CA VAL A 28 9.51 44.35 4.38
C VAL A 28 10.33 45.00 3.25
N PRO A 29 11.58 44.55 2.98
CA PRO A 29 12.35 45.09 1.87
C PRO A 29 11.67 44.78 0.52
N PRO A 30 11.62 45.72 -0.43
CA PRO A 30 10.87 45.57 -1.69
C PRO A 30 11.48 44.57 -2.70
N THR A 31 12.44 43.74 -2.29
CA THR A 31 13.16 42.80 -3.17
C THR A 31 13.10 41.35 -2.69
N LEU A 32 11.95 40.91 -2.16
CA LEU A 32 11.76 39.53 -1.74
C LEU A 32 11.10 38.71 -2.85
N ASP A 33 11.89 37.83 -3.46
CA ASP A 33 11.46 36.78 -4.40
C ASP A 33 10.55 35.76 -3.68
N PRO A 34 9.28 35.58 -4.11
CA PRO A 34 8.32 34.66 -3.50
C PRO A 34 8.82 33.22 -3.36
N ASP A 35 9.61 32.75 -4.32
CA ASP A 35 10.12 31.37 -4.36
C ASP A 35 11.21 31.12 -3.32
N SER A 36 11.93 32.17 -2.95
CA SER A 36 12.93 32.12 -1.88
C SER A 36 12.28 32.11 -0.48
N LEU A 37 11.11 32.74 -0.33
CA LEU A 37 10.32 32.73 0.90
C LEU A 37 9.62 31.38 1.10
N ALA A 38 9.07 30.78 0.06
CA ALA A 38 8.49 29.44 0.10
C ALA A 38 9.52 28.40 0.55
N ARG A 39 10.73 28.42 -0.03
CA ARG A 39 11.84 27.52 0.35
C ARG A 39 12.33 27.75 1.78
N ARG A 40 12.37 29.00 2.27
CA ARG A 40 12.72 29.30 3.67
C ARG A 40 11.63 28.91 4.66
N ALA A 41 10.36 29.03 4.30
CA ALA A 41 9.24 28.60 5.12
C ALA A 41 9.24 27.07 5.31
N VAL A 42 9.43 26.32 4.22
CA VAL A 42 9.54 24.84 4.25
C VAL A 42 10.70 24.38 5.13
N ARG A 43 11.88 25.02 5.03
CA ARG A 43 13.04 24.70 5.89
C ARG A 43 12.80 25.01 7.37
N ARG A 44 12.09 26.10 7.70
CA ARG A 44 11.76 26.44 9.11
C ARG A 44 10.74 25.47 9.72
N VAL A 45 9.79 24.97 8.93
CA VAL A 45 8.81 23.96 9.38
C VAL A 45 9.50 22.60 9.61
N ARG A 46 10.37 22.15 8.70
CA ARG A 46 11.17 20.92 8.89
C ARG A 46 12.13 21.01 10.09
N ALA A 47 12.75 22.17 10.33
CA ALA A 47 13.62 22.37 11.50
C ALA A 47 12.84 22.35 12.82
N ARG A 48 11.60 22.88 12.85
CA ARG A 48 10.73 22.81 14.04
C ARG A 48 10.21 21.39 14.31
N ARG A 49 9.88 20.60 13.28
CA ARG A 49 9.48 19.19 13.44
C ARG A 49 10.60 18.30 14.00
N ARG A 50 11.86 18.54 13.61
CA ARG A 50 13.02 17.80 14.15
C ARG A 50 13.27 18.04 15.64
N VAL A 51 12.97 19.23 16.15
CA VAL A 51 13.14 19.56 17.58
C VAL A 51 12.03 18.93 18.43
N VAL A 52 10.81 18.82 17.90
CA VAL A 52 9.68 18.18 18.62
C VAL A 52 9.80 16.65 18.63
N ALA A 53 10.25 16.04 17.53
CA ALA A 53 10.48 14.60 17.43
C ALA A 53 11.58 14.09 18.37
N ALA A 54 12.64 14.88 18.59
CA ALA A 54 13.72 14.50 19.51
C ALA A 54 13.32 14.53 21.00
N SER A 55 12.24 15.25 21.36
CA SER A 55 11.75 15.35 22.75
C SER A 55 10.55 14.45 23.08
N GLY A 56 9.83 13.93 22.07
CA GLY A 56 8.63 13.11 22.27
C GLY A 56 8.89 11.60 22.48
N SER A 57 10.04 11.09 22.04
CA SER A 57 10.33 9.65 22.01
C SER A 57 10.82 9.04 23.33
N ALA A 58 10.92 9.82 24.41
CA ALA A 58 11.50 9.35 25.68
C ALA A 58 10.46 8.91 26.75
N VAL A 59 9.15 9.03 26.51
CA VAL A 59 8.11 8.73 27.54
C VAL A 59 7.14 7.61 27.16
N ALA A 60 7.09 7.16 25.91
CA ALA A 60 6.07 6.20 25.44
C ALA A 60 6.45 4.71 25.48
N VAL A 61 7.62 4.33 26.01
CA VAL A 61 8.09 2.92 26.06
C VAL A 61 7.82 2.25 27.42
N ALA A 62 7.16 2.92 28.37
CA ALA A 62 6.98 2.39 29.73
C ALA A 62 5.59 1.79 30.06
N ALA A 63 4.65 1.69 29.12
CA ALA A 63 3.24 1.38 29.44
C ALA A 63 2.65 0.08 28.88
N LEU A 64 3.44 -0.83 28.29
CA LEU A 64 2.91 -2.10 27.73
C LEU A 64 3.74 -3.35 28.12
N VAL A 65 4.20 -3.41 29.36
CA VAL A 65 4.79 -4.64 29.98
C VAL A 65 4.02 -5.10 31.22
N ALA A 66 2.90 -4.47 31.57
CA ALA A 66 2.08 -4.90 32.69
C ALA A 66 0.70 -5.34 32.19
N VAL A 67 0.55 -6.66 31.99
CA VAL A 67 -0.63 -7.51 32.28
C VAL A 67 -0.54 -8.77 31.40
N ALA A 68 0.30 -9.71 31.82
CA ALA A 68 0.14 -11.16 31.57
C ALA A 68 0.93 -11.98 32.60
N ALA A 69 1.05 -11.46 33.82
CA ALA A 69 1.50 -12.20 34.99
C ALA A 69 0.34 -12.22 35.99
N LEU A 70 -0.37 -13.36 36.08
CA LEU A 70 -0.95 -13.94 37.30
C LEU A 70 -1.56 -15.35 36.96
N LEU A 71 -0.78 -16.36 37.38
CA LEU A 71 -0.85 -17.85 37.42
C LEU A 71 -2.11 -18.46 38.15
N PRO A 72 -2.32 -19.82 38.34
CA PRO A 72 -1.34 -20.94 38.44
C PRO A 72 -1.72 -22.44 38.08
N GLY A 73 -0.67 -23.27 37.89
CA GLY A 73 -0.54 -24.70 38.33
C GLY A 73 -0.82 -25.80 37.27
N ALA A 74 -0.08 -26.91 37.12
CA ALA A 74 0.97 -27.55 37.92
C ALA A 74 1.73 -28.69 37.14
N LEU A 75 3.06 -28.76 37.32
CA LEU A 75 3.99 -29.93 37.42
C LEU A 75 4.05 -30.96 36.25
N SER A 76 5.20 -31.37 35.68
CA SER A 76 6.46 -31.82 36.30
C SER A 76 7.64 -31.83 35.32
N ARG A 77 8.85 -31.67 35.89
CA ARG A 77 10.16 -31.97 35.29
C ARG A 77 10.35 -33.48 35.07
N GLY A 78 11.06 -33.86 34.00
CA GLY A 78 11.61 -35.21 33.85
C GLY A 78 12.53 -35.35 32.64
N SER A 79 13.84 -35.42 32.91
CA SER A 79 14.92 -35.66 31.96
C SER A 79 14.86 -37.05 31.30
N ALA A 80 15.19 -37.16 30.01
CA ALA A 80 15.92 -38.31 29.44
C ALA A 80 16.46 -37.97 28.02
N PRO A 81 17.71 -38.36 27.69
CA PRO A 81 18.23 -38.29 26.32
C PRO A 81 17.66 -39.41 25.43
N PRO A 82 17.69 -39.28 24.09
CA PRO A 82 17.17 -40.32 23.20
C PRO A 82 18.08 -41.58 23.22
N PRO A 83 17.52 -42.80 23.18
CA PRO A 83 18.31 -44.01 23.03
C PRO A 83 18.78 -44.22 21.59
N ALA A 84 19.98 -44.79 21.46
CA ALA A 84 20.58 -45.23 20.21
C ALA A 84 20.42 -46.75 19.99
N LEU A 85 20.41 -47.16 18.71
CA LEU A 85 20.67 -48.49 18.11
C LEU A 85 19.57 -49.55 18.35
N ALA A 86 19.19 -50.46 17.43
CA ALA A 86 19.62 -50.93 16.10
C ALA A 86 18.36 -51.58 15.46
N ALA A 87 18.22 -51.86 14.16
CA ALA A 87 19.02 -52.76 13.35
C ALA A 87 18.60 -52.68 11.86
N ALA A 88 19.55 -52.93 10.96
CA ALA A 88 19.30 -53.19 9.54
C ALA A 88 18.47 -54.48 9.33
N PRO A 89 17.89 -54.67 8.12
CA PRO A 89 18.61 -55.54 7.20
C PRO A 89 18.55 -55.17 5.70
N ALA A 90 19.49 -55.81 5.00
CA ALA A 90 19.51 -56.23 3.60
C ALA A 90 19.74 -55.19 2.48
N ARG A 91 20.96 -55.27 1.96
CA ARG A 91 21.40 -54.79 0.64
C ARG A 91 20.65 -55.53 -0.46
N THR A 92 20.14 -54.79 -1.43
CA THR A 92 19.88 -55.30 -2.79
C THR A 92 20.74 -54.46 -3.73
N THR A 93 21.78 -55.08 -4.28
CA THR A 93 22.66 -54.52 -5.30
C THR A 93 21.91 -54.41 -6.63
N ALA A 94 21.75 -53.20 -7.16
CA ALA A 94 21.45 -52.96 -8.57
C ALA A 94 22.76 -52.66 -9.32
N PRO A 95 22.92 -53.12 -10.58
CA PRO A 95 24.21 -53.09 -11.27
C PRO A 95 24.57 -51.69 -11.75
N ALA A 96 25.89 -51.43 -11.76
CA ALA A 96 26.50 -50.23 -12.32
C ALA A 96 26.16 -50.10 -13.81
N SER A 97 25.61 -48.94 -14.19
CA SER A 97 25.68 -48.47 -15.58
C SER A 97 26.89 -47.54 -15.70
N GLU A 98 27.74 -47.89 -16.67
CA GLU A 98 28.93 -47.17 -17.07
C GLU A 98 28.61 -45.70 -17.38
N GLY A 99 29.54 -44.81 -17.00
CA GLY A 99 29.41 -43.38 -17.20
C GLY A 99 29.28 -43.02 -18.68
N ALA A 100 28.17 -42.40 -19.03
CA ALA A 100 28.06 -41.64 -20.26
C ALA A 100 28.93 -40.38 -20.12
N ALA A 101 29.83 -40.16 -21.07
CA ALA A 101 30.56 -38.91 -21.19
C ALA A 101 29.56 -37.74 -21.28
N PRO A 102 29.83 -36.57 -20.65
CA PRO A 102 28.96 -35.42 -20.77
C PRO A 102 28.86 -35.04 -22.25
N ALA A 103 27.62 -34.94 -22.75
CA ALA A 103 27.37 -34.43 -24.08
C ALA A 103 28.00 -33.04 -24.23
N PRO A 104 28.58 -32.70 -25.39
CA PRO A 104 29.10 -31.35 -25.62
C PRO A 104 27.95 -30.36 -25.40
N ALA A 105 28.21 -29.34 -24.58
CA ALA A 105 27.29 -28.24 -24.35
C ALA A 105 26.84 -27.70 -25.72
N ALA A 106 25.53 -27.55 -25.91
CA ALA A 106 25.01 -26.89 -27.10
C ALA A 106 25.73 -25.54 -27.26
N PRO A 107 26.12 -25.15 -28.49
CA PRO A 107 26.73 -23.84 -28.70
C PRO A 107 25.79 -22.77 -28.12
N PRO A 108 26.31 -21.72 -27.45
CA PRO A 108 25.48 -20.68 -26.88
C PRO A 108 24.59 -20.14 -27.99
N GLN A 109 23.28 -20.30 -27.83
CA GLN A 109 22.31 -19.79 -28.78
C GLN A 109 22.47 -18.28 -28.79
N GLU A 110 22.76 -17.74 -29.97
CA GLU A 110 22.83 -16.30 -30.15
C GLU A 110 21.44 -15.72 -29.82
N PRO A 111 21.36 -14.68 -28.98
CA PRO A 111 20.08 -14.11 -28.57
C PRO A 111 19.34 -13.59 -29.80
N ALA A 112 18.02 -13.79 -29.81
CA ALA A 112 17.19 -13.49 -30.97
C ALA A 112 17.20 -12.00 -31.35
N ARG A 113 17.45 -11.12 -30.39
CA ARG A 113 17.42 -9.67 -30.54
C ARG A 113 18.31 -8.98 -29.49
N TYR A 114 18.87 -7.84 -29.89
CA TYR A 114 19.56 -6.91 -28.99
C TYR A 114 18.79 -5.60 -28.96
N LEU A 115 18.73 -4.95 -27.80
CA LEU A 115 18.13 -3.64 -27.62
C LEU A 115 19.18 -2.62 -27.14
N PRO A 116 19.03 -1.34 -27.53
CA PRO A 116 19.93 -0.29 -27.07
C PRO A 116 19.78 -0.06 -25.55
N VAL A 117 20.90 0.18 -24.88
CA VAL A 117 20.99 0.50 -23.45
C VAL A 117 22.10 1.52 -23.28
N GLY A 118 21.79 2.74 -22.86
CA GLY A 118 22.75 3.85 -22.78
C GLY A 118 23.54 4.01 -24.09
N ASP A 119 24.87 3.92 -24.01
CA ASP A 119 25.78 4.01 -25.16
C ASP A 119 26.09 2.65 -25.83
N GLY A 120 25.37 1.57 -25.46
CA GLY A 120 25.63 0.20 -25.90
C GLY A 120 24.36 -0.59 -26.24
N GLU A 121 24.47 -1.91 -26.26
CA GLU A 121 23.33 -2.83 -26.45
C GLU A 121 23.51 -4.11 -25.63
N LEU A 122 22.40 -4.67 -25.18
CA LEU A 122 22.32 -5.94 -24.46
C LEU A 122 21.28 -6.87 -25.12
N PRO A 123 21.39 -8.19 -24.92
CA PRO A 123 20.35 -9.11 -25.39
C PRO A 123 19.01 -8.78 -24.73
N GLU A 124 17.94 -8.85 -25.52
CA GLU A 124 16.58 -8.76 -25.01
C GLU A 124 16.29 -9.91 -24.03
N LEU A 125 15.69 -9.62 -22.88
CA LEU A 125 15.23 -10.64 -21.94
C LEU A 125 14.03 -11.38 -22.57
N PRO A 126 14.13 -12.70 -22.84
CA PRO A 126 13.05 -13.42 -23.49
C PRO A 126 11.84 -13.58 -22.57
N GLY A 127 10.65 -13.52 -23.17
CA GLY A 127 9.37 -13.81 -22.50
C GLY A 127 8.80 -12.66 -21.67
N VAL A 128 9.28 -11.44 -21.86
CA VAL A 128 8.69 -10.25 -21.24
C VAL A 128 7.55 -9.75 -22.11
N GLU A 129 6.37 -9.62 -21.51
CA GLU A 129 5.16 -9.11 -22.16
C GLU A 129 4.62 -7.89 -21.39
N HIS A 130 4.10 -6.91 -22.11
CA HIS A 130 3.51 -5.70 -21.52
C HIS A 130 2.04 -5.91 -21.18
N GLY A 131 1.59 -5.38 -20.04
CA GLY A 131 0.17 -5.43 -19.63
C GLY A 131 -0.30 -6.80 -19.13
N VAL A 132 0.61 -7.76 -18.97
CA VAL A 132 0.30 -9.08 -18.41
C VAL A 132 0.41 -9.00 -16.90
N VAL A 133 -0.72 -8.89 -16.22
CA VAL A 133 -0.85 -9.20 -14.79
C VAL A 133 -2.14 -9.99 -14.63
N GLY A 134 -2.05 -11.25 -14.20
CA GLY A 134 -3.19 -12.16 -14.09
C GLY A 134 -4.22 -11.79 -13.01
N THR A 135 -4.06 -10.65 -12.34
CA THR A 135 -4.93 -10.14 -11.27
C THR A 135 -4.89 -8.63 -11.21
N HIS A 136 -5.79 -8.05 -10.42
CA HIS A 136 -5.92 -6.62 -10.12
C HIS A 136 -4.62 -5.80 -10.12
N HIS A 137 -4.44 -4.94 -11.12
CA HIS A 137 -3.43 -3.89 -11.21
C HIS A 137 -3.70 -2.79 -10.18
N GLY A 138 -2.98 -2.84 -9.05
CA GLY A 138 -2.66 -1.64 -8.29
C GLY A 138 -1.35 -1.06 -8.83
N ASP A 139 -1.35 0.21 -9.23
CA ASP A 139 -0.13 0.93 -9.56
C ASP A 139 0.45 1.62 -8.33
N TYR A 140 1.77 1.62 -8.26
CA TYR A 140 2.53 2.27 -7.21
C TYR A 140 3.59 3.14 -7.84
N THR A 141 3.72 4.36 -7.35
CA THR A 141 4.71 5.32 -7.82
C THR A 141 5.76 5.57 -6.75
N VAL A 142 7.04 5.43 -7.11
CA VAL A 142 8.18 5.80 -6.26
C VAL A 142 8.70 7.18 -6.66
N GLN A 143 9.40 7.85 -5.74
CA GLN A 143 10.02 9.15 -5.98
C GLN A 143 10.79 9.18 -7.31
N GLY A 144 10.59 10.25 -8.07
CA GLY A 144 11.13 10.42 -9.41
C GLY A 144 10.25 9.86 -10.54
N GLY A 145 9.11 9.24 -10.20
CA GLY A 145 8.04 8.93 -11.15
C GLY A 145 8.15 7.56 -11.83
N LEU A 146 8.93 6.62 -11.30
CA LEU A 146 8.86 5.23 -11.73
C LEU A 146 7.56 4.60 -11.19
N THR A 147 6.76 4.06 -12.10
CA THR A 147 5.52 3.34 -11.80
C THR A 147 5.71 1.86 -12.03
N TYR A 148 5.15 1.04 -11.14
CA TYR A 148 5.17 -0.41 -11.22
C TYR A 148 3.85 -1.01 -10.72
N THR A 149 3.59 -2.25 -11.15
CA THR A 149 2.49 -3.07 -10.64
C THR A 149 3.07 -4.28 -9.93
N LEU A 150 2.57 -4.57 -8.73
CA LEU A 150 2.97 -5.78 -8.02
C LEU A 150 2.39 -7.02 -8.70
N PRO A 151 3.11 -8.14 -8.74
CA PRO A 151 2.55 -9.38 -9.25
C PRO A 151 1.34 -9.81 -8.38
N PRO A 152 0.49 -10.74 -8.84
CA PRO A 152 -0.41 -11.46 -7.94
C PRO A 152 0.35 -11.99 -6.72
N GLY A 153 -0.27 -11.99 -5.55
CA GLY A 153 0.41 -12.54 -4.37
C GLY A 153 -0.07 -12.06 -3.01
N GLY A 154 -0.84 -10.96 -2.91
CA GLY A 154 -1.25 -10.44 -1.59
C GLY A 154 -0.08 -9.78 -0.84
N TRP A 155 0.67 -8.93 -1.55
CA TRP A 155 1.87 -8.28 -1.04
C TRP A 155 1.59 -7.25 0.06
N GLU A 156 2.43 -7.27 1.10
CA GLU A 156 2.39 -6.32 2.21
C GLU A 156 3.58 -5.36 2.14
N VAL A 157 3.37 -4.08 2.44
CA VAL A 157 4.44 -3.08 2.48
C VAL A 157 5.13 -3.06 3.85
N GLU A 158 6.46 -3.11 3.85
CA GLU A 158 7.29 -2.95 5.04
C GLU A 158 8.22 -1.73 4.87
N GLY A 159 8.02 -0.69 5.69
CA GLY A 159 8.82 0.55 5.67
C GLY A 159 8.06 1.80 5.18
N GLU A 160 8.73 2.95 5.19
CA GLU A 160 8.15 4.23 4.73
C GLU A 160 8.47 4.46 3.24
N ALA A 161 7.45 4.47 2.38
CA ALA A 161 7.55 4.87 0.96
C ALA A 161 7.95 6.34 0.74
N SER A 162 8.15 7.11 1.83
CA SER A 162 8.42 8.55 1.81
C SER A 162 9.59 8.91 2.75
N GLY A 163 10.81 8.62 2.29
CA GLY A 163 12.08 9.04 2.91
C GLY A 163 13.10 9.45 1.84
N GLU A 164 14.22 10.08 2.24
CA GLU A 164 15.35 10.34 1.33
C GLU A 164 16.54 9.44 1.74
N PRO A 165 17.02 8.52 0.88
CA PRO A 165 16.47 8.17 -0.43
C PRO A 165 15.16 7.38 -0.31
N ALA A 166 14.28 7.50 -1.30
CA ALA A 166 13.04 6.74 -1.31
C ALA A 166 13.35 5.26 -1.57
N SER A 167 12.85 4.42 -0.69
CA SER A 167 12.93 2.98 -0.76
C SER A 167 11.54 2.43 -0.44
N VAL A 168 11.10 1.43 -1.20
CA VAL A 168 9.87 0.69 -0.88
C VAL A 168 10.19 -0.80 -0.91
N ARG A 169 9.70 -1.52 0.10
CA ARG A 169 9.83 -2.97 0.18
C ARG A 169 8.46 -3.60 0.35
N TRP A 170 8.19 -4.61 -0.46
CA TRP A 170 7.04 -5.49 -0.39
C TRP A 170 7.47 -6.88 0.01
N LYS A 171 6.66 -7.53 0.84
CA LYS A 171 6.81 -8.93 1.27
C LYS A 171 5.59 -9.73 0.81
N GLY A 172 5.85 -10.92 0.29
CA GLY A 172 4.79 -11.90 0.05
C GLY A 172 4.14 -12.34 1.37
N PRO A 173 2.90 -12.83 1.34
CA PRO A 173 2.19 -13.25 2.54
C PRO A 173 2.87 -14.45 3.17
N GLU A 174 3.04 -14.39 4.50
CA GLU A 174 3.60 -15.48 5.29
C GLU A 174 2.59 -16.60 5.56
N HIS A 175 1.29 -16.36 5.29
CA HIS A 175 0.19 -17.31 5.45
C HIS A 175 -0.93 -17.03 4.44
N TRP A 176 -1.46 -18.07 3.77
CA TRP A 176 -2.62 -17.94 2.86
C TRP A 176 -3.94 -17.64 3.57
N ALA A 177 -4.14 -18.16 4.78
CA ALA A 177 -5.41 -18.01 5.50
C ALA A 177 -5.19 -17.73 7.00
N PRO A 178 -6.03 -16.87 7.62
CA PRO A 178 -5.99 -16.66 9.05
C PRO A 178 -6.21 -17.98 9.83
N PRO A 179 -5.56 -18.16 10.99
CA PRO A 179 -5.78 -19.33 11.84
C PRO A 179 -7.26 -19.55 12.16
N GLY A 180 -7.77 -20.73 11.83
CA GLY A 180 -9.18 -21.09 12.08
C GLY A 180 -10.15 -20.79 10.93
N SER A 181 -9.67 -20.29 9.79
CA SER A 181 -10.51 -20.07 8.61
C SER A 181 -10.81 -21.40 7.88
N GLU A 182 -12.06 -21.60 7.48
CA GLU A 182 -12.42 -22.68 6.55
C GLU A 182 -12.09 -22.24 5.13
N ILE A 183 -11.10 -22.89 4.51
CA ILE A 183 -10.74 -22.64 3.11
C ILE A 183 -11.56 -23.60 2.24
N PRO A 184 -12.26 -23.12 1.19
CA PRO A 184 -12.92 -23.99 0.22
C PRO A 184 -11.96 -25.05 -0.34
N ALA A 185 -12.46 -26.26 -0.59
CA ALA A 185 -11.62 -27.38 -1.02
C ALA A 185 -10.96 -27.15 -2.41
N ASP A 186 -11.49 -26.23 -3.19
CA ASP A 186 -11.05 -25.83 -4.52
C ASP A 186 -10.32 -24.48 -4.55
N ALA A 187 -10.09 -23.84 -3.40
CA ALA A 187 -9.35 -22.59 -3.34
C ALA A 187 -7.88 -22.79 -3.76
N VAL A 188 -7.42 -21.96 -4.68
CA VAL A 188 -6.02 -21.98 -5.16
C VAL A 188 -5.23 -20.94 -4.35
N PRO A 189 -4.15 -21.34 -3.64
CA PRO A 189 -3.30 -20.40 -2.92
C PRO A 189 -2.70 -19.34 -3.87
N PRO A 190 -2.33 -18.16 -3.36
CA PRO A 190 -1.71 -17.16 -4.18
C PRO A 190 -0.30 -17.66 -4.55
N PRO A 191 0.24 -17.18 -5.67
CA PRO A 191 1.60 -17.54 -6.03
C PRO A 191 2.57 -17.07 -4.95
N MET A 192 3.62 -17.87 -4.71
CA MET A 192 4.72 -17.56 -3.78
C MET A 192 4.30 -17.37 -2.31
N VAL A 193 3.14 -17.87 -1.89
CA VAL A 193 2.78 -17.89 -0.47
C VAL A 193 3.78 -18.70 0.35
N ASP A 194 4.08 -18.23 1.55
CA ASP A 194 5.03 -18.84 2.49
C ASP A 194 6.48 -18.95 1.95
N SER A 195 6.79 -18.33 0.81
CA SER A 195 8.12 -18.41 0.19
C SER A 195 9.13 -17.41 0.75
N GLY A 196 8.66 -16.37 1.44
CA GLY A 196 9.51 -15.23 1.84
C GLY A 196 9.87 -14.29 0.68
N ALA A 197 9.16 -14.37 -0.45
CA ALA A 197 9.40 -13.52 -1.62
C ALA A 197 9.36 -12.02 -1.28
N THR A 198 10.23 -11.23 -1.92
CA THR A 198 10.26 -9.77 -1.71
C THR A 198 10.48 -8.97 -2.99
N VAL A 199 9.93 -7.76 -3.03
CA VAL A 199 10.21 -6.73 -4.04
C VAL A 199 10.77 -5.52 -3.32
N SER A 200 11.96 -5.05 -3.71
CA SER A 200 12.55 -3.82 -3.18
C SER A 200 12.89 -2.88 -4.32
N ILE A 201 12.57 -1.60 -4.17
CA ILE A 201 12.88 -0.56 -5.17
C ILE A 201 13.53 0.61 -4.46
N ASP A 202 14.76 0.91 -4.84
CA ASP A 202 15.59 1.97 -4.25
C ASP A 202 15.93 3.03 -5.30
N VAL A 203 15.71 4.30 -4.98
CA VAL A 203 16.22 5.42 -5.80
C VAL A 203 17.74 5.48 -5.66
N ASP A 204 18.46 5.36 -6.77
CA ASP A 204 19.91 5.45 -6.84
C ASP A 204 20.36 6.80 -7.43
N PRO A 205 20.85 7.75 -6.60
CA PRO A 205 21.37 9.03 -7.09
C PRO A 205 22.68 8.88 -7.89
N GLY A 206 23.33 7.71 -7.84
CA GLY A 206 24.53 7.36 -8.59
C GLY A 206 24.27 6.91 -10.03
N ALA A 207 23.01 6.90 -10.49
CA ALA A 207 22.62 6.35 -11.79
C ALA A 207 23.32 6.98 -13.00
N ALA A 208 23.74 8.24 -12.91
CA ALA A 208 24.53 8.90 -13.96
C ALA A 208 25.90 8.24 -14.21
N SER A 209 26.41 7.46 -13.25
CA SER A 209 27.69 6.74 -13.35
C SER A 209 27.55 5.29 -13.84
N TRP A 210 26.32 4.81 -14.06
CA TRP A 210 26.11 3.45 -14.53
C TRP A 210 26.64 3.26 -15.95
N VAL A 211 27.30 2.12 -16.14
CA VAL A 211 27.92 1.71 -17.41
C VAL A 211 27.24 0.44 -17.90
N VAL A 212 27.05 0.36 -19.21
CA VAL A 212 26.48 -0.80 -19.87
C VAL A 212 27.44 -1.99 -19.72
N PRO A 213 26.99 -3.14 -19.19
CA PRO A 213 27.81 -4.35 -19.13
C PRO A 213 28.26 -4.83 -20.52
N ALA A 214 29.24 -5.74 -20.53
CA ALA A 214 29.62 -6.44 -21.75
C ALA A 214 28.45 -7.32 -22.26
N ARG A 215 28.35 -7.49 -23.58
CA ARG A 215 27.25 -8.25 -24.22
C ARG A 215 27.15 -9.70 -23.75
N ASP A 216 28.28 -10.30 -23.39
CA ASP A 216 28.42 -11.68 -22.95
C ASP A 216 28.46 -11.83 -21.42
N SER A 217 28.15 -10.76 -20.68
CA SER A 217 28.15 -10.75 -19.21
C SER A 217 27.06 -11.62 -18.57
N GLY A 218 26.07 -12.06 -19.35
CA GLY A 218 24.85 -12.71 -18.85
C GLY A 218 23.77 -11.71 -18.40
N ALA A 219 23.97 -10.41 -18.59
CA ALA A 219 22.94 -9.40 -18.41
C ALA A 219 22.02 -9.30 -19.63
N TRP A 220 20.76 -8.96 -19.36
CA TRP A 220 19.74 -8.67 -20.37
C TRP A 220 19.23 -7.24 -20.26
N THR A 221 18.37 -6.87 -21.19
CA THR A 221 17.60 -5.62 -21.14
C THR A 221 16.15 -5.89 -21.53
N VAL A 222 15.26 -5.01 -21.08
CA VAL A 222 13.83 -4.97 -21.44
C VAL A 222 13.48 -3.58 -21.93
N GLU A 223 12.47 -3.48 -22.78
CA GLU A 223 11.96 -2.18 -23.20
C GLU A 223 11.11 -1.58 -22.08
N VAL A 224 11.51 -0.41 -21.56
CA VAL A 224 10.71 0.39 -20.64
C VAL A 224 10.48 1.75 -21.29
N PRO A 225 9.23 2.15 -21.59
CA PRO A 225 8.95 3.41 -22.27
C PRO A 225 9.64 4.60 -21.60
N GLY A 226 10.35 5.41 -22.38
CA GLY A 226 11.09 6.59 -21.91
C GLY A 226 12.46 6.31 -21.28
N SER A 227 12.78 5.07 -20.91
CA SER A 227 14.08 4.74 -20.29
C SER A 227 15.25 4.91 -21.28
N ASP A 228 16.39 5.37 -20.77
CA ASP A 228 17.65 5.40 -21.52
C ASP A 228 18.59 4.25 -21.11
N PHE A 229 18.34 3.61 -19.97
CA PHE A 229 19.16 2.52 -19.45
C PHE A 229 18.31 1.51 -18.71
N VAL A 230 18.32 0.26 -19.17
CA VAL A 230 17.75 -0.89 -18.46
C VAL A 230 18.74 -2.03 -18.50
N VAL A 231 19.13 -2.53 -17.33
CA VAL A 231 20.01 -3.71 -17.22
C VAL A 231 19.39 -4.65 -16.21
N VAL A 232 19.20 -5.90 -16.63
CA VAL A 232 18.60 -6.96 -15.82
C VAL A 232 19.59 -8.10 -15.65
N THR A 233 19.71 -8.61 -14.42
CA THR A 233 20.50 -9.80 -14.11
C THR A 233 19.70 -10.75 -13.24
N ARG A 234 19.98 -12.05 -13.35
CA ARG A 234 19.41 -13.10 -12.51
C ARG A 234 20.55 -13.88 -11.86
N GLY A 235 20.44 -14.16 -10.56
CA GLY A 235 21.43 -14.92 -9.81
C GLY A 235 20.85 -15.55 -8.55
N PRO A 236 21.67 -16.24 -7.75
CA PRO A 236 21.23 -16.80 -6.47
C PRO A 236 20.87 -15.68 -5.49
N ALA A 237 19.80 -15.87 -4.72
CA ALA A 237 19.49 -15.01 -3.58
C ALA A 237 20.25 -15.47 -2.32
N ASP A 238 20.05 -14.75 -1.21
CA ASP A 238 20.61 -15.12 0.09
C ASP A 238 19.89 -16.36 0.67
N ASP A 239 18.60 -16.51 0.35
CA ASP A 239 17.81 -17.71 0.61
C ASP A 239 17.99 -18.70 -0.55
N PRO A 240 18.37 -19.97 -0.31
CA PRO A 240 18.61 -20.95 -1.36
C PRO A 240 17.36 -21.34 -2.17
N ASP A 241 16.16 -21.11 -1.65
CA ASP A 241 14.90 -21.44 -2.35
C ASP A 241 14.43 -20.28 -3.26
N LEU A 242 15.16 -19.16 -3.25
CA LEU A 242 14.86 -17.96 -4.03
C LEU A 242 15.95 -17.64 -5.07
N ALA A 243 15.52 -17.08 -6.19
CA ALA A 243 16.36 -16.43 -7.18
C ALA A 243 16.24 -14.91 -7.05
N ARG A 244 17.37 -14.21 -7.19
CA ARG A 244 17.41 -12.76 -7.23
C ARG A 244 17.41 -12.28 -8.68
N TRP A 245 16.42 -11.47 -9.00
CA TRP A 245 16.43 -10.60 -10.17
C TRP A 245 16.82 -9.19 -9.72
N GLU A 246 17.86 -8.62 -10.32
CA GLU A 246 18.24 -7.22 -10.12
C GLU A 246 18.08 -6.48 -11.44
N ALA A 247 17.25 -5.43 -11.45
CA ALA A 247 17.08 -4.53 -12.57
C ALA A 247 17.51 -3.11 -12.20
N ARG A 248 18.32 -2.49 -13.04
CA ARG A 248 18.69 -1.08 -12.94
C ARG A 248 18.05 -0.33 -14.08
N VAL A 249 17.20 0.63 -13.74
CA VAL A 249 16.39 1.39 -14.68
C VAL A 249 16.72 2.87 -14.53
N ARG A 250 16.94 3.59 -15.63
CA ARG A 250 17.23 5.03 -15.63
C ARG A 250 16.28 5.78 -16.55
N TYR A 251 15.87 6.95 -16.09
CA TYR A 251 15.11 7.94 -16.84
C TYR A 251 15.71 9.32 -16.61
N GLY A 252 16.33 9.86 -17.65
CA GLY A 252 17.02 11.14 -17.58
C GLY A 252 18.17 11.10 -16.57
N GLY A 253 18.06 11.86 -15.47
CA GLY A 253 19.09 11.95 -14.44
C GLY A 253 18.87 11.03 -13.23
N THR A 254 17.73 10.34 -13.15
CA THR A 254 17.34 9.53 -11.99
C THR A 254 17.37 8.06 -12.36
N GLY A 255 17.87 7.20 -11.46
CA GLY A 255 17.77 5.76 -11.63
C GLY A 255 17.23 5.06 -10.40
N TRP A 256 16.78 3.83 -10.63
CA TRP A 256 16.18 2.94 -9.64
C TRP A 256 16.86 1.58 -9.72
N THR A 257 17.24 1.05 -8.56
CA THR A 257 17.63 -0.35 -8.42
C THR A 257 16.43 -1.12 -7.90
N ILE A 258 16.00 -2.11 -8.67
CA ILE A 258 14.88 -2.98 -8.35
C ILE A 258 15.45 -4.37 -8.06
N ARG A 259 15.11 -4.92 -6.90
CA ARG A 259 15.49 -6.27 -6.49
C ARG A 259 14.22 -7.09 -6.25
N LEU A 260 14.09 -8.20 -6.97
CA LEU A 260 13.03 -9.18 -6.81
C LEU A 260 13.69 -10.47 -6.30
N ASP A 261 13.39 -10.87 -5.07
CA ASP A 261 13.78 -12.19 -4.55
C ASP A 261 12.53 -13.07 -4.61
N PHE A 262 12.38 -13.85 -5.70
CA PHE A 262 11.22 -14.72 -5.98
C PHE A 262 11.63 -16.19 -5.98
N THR A 263 10.68 -17.13 -5.99
CA THR A 263 10.98 -18.57 -6.00
C THR A 263 11.90 -18.94 -7.16
N ASP A 264 12.91 -19.80 -6.92
CA ASP A 264 13.81 -20.29 -7.97
C ASP A 264 13.15 -21.39 -8.83
N ASP A 265 12.02 -21.04 -9.45
CA ASP A 265 11.23 -21.91 -10.31
C ASP A 265 10.57 -21.13 -11.47
N ALA A 266 9.78 -21.83 -12.28
CA ALA A 266 9.11 -21.24 -13.43
C ALA A 266 8.10 -20.14 -13.04
N VAL A 267 7.47 -20.27 -11.86
CA VAL A 267 6.48 -19.30 -11.36
C VAL A 267 7.17 -18.00 -10.99
N GLY A 268 8.27 -18.07 -10.23
CA GLY A 268 9.06 -16.88 -9.87
C GLY A 268 9.67 -16.20 -11.10
N ASP A 269 10.14 -16.98 -12.07
CA ASP A 269 10.65 -16.46 -13.34
C ASP A 269 9.58 -15.75 -14.18
N GLU A 270 8.36 -16.29 -14.25
CA GLU A 270 7.22 -15.67 -14.94
C GLU A 270 6.84 -14.35 -14.27
N LEU A 271 6.65 -14.35 -12.94
CA LEU A 271 6.27 -13.15 -12.20
C LEU A 271 7.34 -12.05 -12.23
N ALA A 272 8.62 -12.41 -12.29
CA ALA A 272 9.69 -11.43 -12.48
C ALA A 272 9.63 -10.77 -13.86
N ARG A 273 9.35 -11.54 -14.92
CA ARG A 273 9.17 -10.99 -16.27
C ARG A 273 7.95 -10.10 -16.36
N ASP A 274 6.82 -10.51 -15.78
CA ASP A 274 5.60 -9.70 -15.71
C ASP A 274 5.85 -8.38 -14.97
N PHE A 275 6.53 -8.43 -13.82
CA PHE A 275 6.89 -7.22 -13.08
C PHE A 275 7.70 -6.24 -13.95
N LEU A 276 8.75 -6.74 -14.61
CA LEU A 276 9.62 -5.93 -15.48
C LEU A 276 8.89 -5.40 -16.71
N GLY A 277 7.98 -6.18 -17.29
CA GLY A 277 7.15 -5.80 -18.44
C GLY A 277 6.10 -4.73 -18.11
N ASN A 278 5.78 -4.52 -16.83
CA ASN A 278 4.80 -3.53 -16.40
C ASN A 278 5.43 -2.25 -15.82
N LEU A 279 6.74 -2.04 -15.99
CA LEU A 279 7.41 -0.79 -15.62
C LEU A 279 7.12 0.33 -16.63
N TRP A 280 6.89 1.54 -16.13
CA TRP A 280 6.77 2.75 -16.95
C TRP A 280 7.04 4.01 -16.11
N PHE A 281 7.14 5.19 -16.74
CA PHE A 281 7.33 6.45 -16.01
C PHE A 281 6.11 7.36 -16.10
N ALA A 282 5.66 7.85 -14.95
CA ALA A 282 4.54 8.80 -14.83
C ALA A 282 4.69 10.02 -15.75
N ALA A 283 5.93 10.48 -15.98
CA ALA A 283 6.23 11.62 -16.85
C ALA A 283 5.90 11.38 -18.34
N GLU A 284 5.92 10.14 -18.80
CA GLU A 284 5.56 9.75 -20.17
C GLU A 284 4.04 9.56 -20.35
N GLY A 285 3.29 9.57 -19.25
CA GLY A 285 1.88 9.16 -19.22
C GLY A 285 1.74 7.63 -19.23
N ALA A 286 0.54 7.16 -18.86
CA ALA A 286 0.24 5.73 -18.87
C ALA A 286 0.34 5.16 -20.30
N PRO A 287 1.12 4.07 -20.52
CA PRO A 287 1.19 3.41 -21.82
C PRO A 287 -0.17 2.87 -22.28
N GLU A 288 -0.36 2.72 -23.60
CA GLU A 288 -1.64 2.22 -24.17
C GLU A 288 -2.02 0.80 -23.71
N TRP A 289 -1.02 -0.02 -23.39
CA TRP A 289 -1.21 -1.38 -22.88
C TRP A 289 -1.53 -1.41 -21.39
N PHE A 290 -1.31 -0.31 -20.66
CA PHE A 290 -1.56 -0.25 -19.23
C PHE A 290 -3.05 0.05 -18.98
N SER A 291 -3.73 -0.91 -18.37
CA SER A 291 -5.11 -0.73 -17.89
C SER A 291 -5.12 -0.90 -16.38
N PRO A 292 -5.24 0.17 -15.58
CA PRO A 292 -5.32 0.03 -14.13
C PRO A 292 -6.59 -0.72 -13.75
N THR A 293 -6.53 -1.53 -12.70
CA THR A 293 -7.72 -2.23 -12.21
C THR A 293 -8.63 -1.32 -11.44
N TYR A 294 -8.02 -0.39 -10.70
CA TYR A 294 -8.74 0.64 -9.99
C TYR A 294 -8.54 1.97 -10.69
N THR A 295 -9.65 2.66 -10.92
CA THR A 295 -9.63 4.06 -11.31
C THR A 295 -10.07 4.90 -10.11
N TYR A 296 -9.64 6.16 -10.04
CA TYR A 296 -9.92 7.05 -8.92
C TYR A 296 -10.78 8.22 -9.39
N PRO A 297 -12.10 8.00 -9.61
CA PRO A 297 -12.97 9.04 -10.17
C PRO A 297 -13.13 10.22 -9.21
N GLU A 298 -13.39 11.40 -9.76
CA GLU A 298 -13.74 12.57 -8.97
C GLU A 298 -15.18 12.48 -8.46
N ILE A 299 -15.38 12.80 -7.17
CA ILE A 299 -16.71 12.85 -6.55
C ILE A 299 -17.55 13.95 -7.20
N GLY A 300 -16.93 15.07 -7.59
CA GLY A 300 -17.65 16.25 -8.07
C GLY A 300 -18.40 17.00 -6.95
N PRO A 301 -19.30 17.94 -7.31
CA PRO A 301 -19.99 18.77 -6.32
C PRO A 301 -21.01 17.99 -5.49
N LEU A 302 -21.03 18.24 -4.19
CA LEU A 302 -21.99 17.66 -3.25
C LEU A 302 -23.16 18.64 -3.00
N THR A 303 -24.38 18.12 -3.00
CA THR A 303 -25.56 18.87 -2.55
C THR A 303 -25.85 18.54 -1.10
N THR A 304 -25.76 19.53 -0.22
CA THR A 304 -26.01 19.33 1.22
C THR A 304 -27.48 19.06 1.51
N GLY A 305 -27.76 18.02 2.28
CA GLY A 305 -29.11 17.68 2.74
C GLY A 305 -29.46 16.21 2.54
N THR A 306 -30.67 15.83 2.95
CA THR A 306 -31.18 14.47 2.79
C THR A 306 -31.88 14.36 1.42
N PRO A 307 -31.46 13.43 0.54
CA PRO A 307 -32.18 13.18 -0.71
C PRO A 307 -33.64 12.78 -0.47
N ALA A 308 -34.52 13.12 -1.42
CA ALA A 308 -35.95 12.86 -1.27
C ALA A 308 -36.24 11.36 -1.15
N GLY A 309 -37.04 10.98 -0.15
CA GLY A 309 -37.45 9.59 0.09
C GLY A 309 -36.39 8.72 0.77
N TRP A 310 -35.22 9.27 1.08
CA TRP A 310 -34.18 8.56 1.84
C TRP A 310 -34.47 8.59 3.33
N GLN A 311 -33.99 7.56 4.03
CA GLN A 311 -34.14 7.44 5.47
C GLN A 311 -32.91 8.04 6.17
N THR A 312 -33.13 8.84 7.21
CA THR A 312 -32.05 9.39 8.03
C THR A 312 -31.69 8.44 9.16
N ALA A 313 -30.40 8.30 9.43
CA ALA A 313 -29.86 7.50 10.49
C ALA A 313 -28.76 8.25 11.24
N THR A 314 -28.40 7.74 12.42
CA THR A 314 -27.36 8.31 13.27
C THR A 314 -26.53 7.19 13.86
N THR A 315 -25.21 7.32 13.78
CA THR A 315 -24.25 6.43 14.44
C THR A 315 -23.29 7.29 15.24
N GLY A 316 -23.33 7.18 16.56
CA GLY A 316 -22.63 8.11 17.44
C GLY A 316 -23.16 9.53 17.29
N THR A 317 -22.26 10.47 17.01
CA THR A 317 -22.60 11.88 16.73
C THR A 317 -22.85 12.18 15.26
N LEU A 318 -22.54 11.26 14.33
CA LEU A 318 -22.72 11.50 12.90
C LEU A 318 -24.15 11.12 12.46
N SER A 319 -24.84 12.08 11.84
CA SER A 319 -26.07 11.84 11.09
C SER A 319 -25.78 11.72 9.60
N TYR A 320 -26.50 10.81 8.95
CA TYR A 320 -26.40 10.54 7.52
C TYR A 320 -27.73 10.03 6.97
N ALA A 321 -27.85 9.93 5.66
CA ALA A 321 -29.00 9.37 4.97
C ALA A 321 -28.60 8.15 4.14
N VAL A 322 -29.49 7.17 4.08
CA VAL A 322 -29.32 5.96 3.27
C VAL A 322 -30.50 5.76 2.33
N PRO A 323 -30.30 5.10 1.18
CA PRO A 323 -31.38 4.86 0.23
C PRO A 323 -32.55 4.08 0.85
N PRO A 324 -33.77 4.25 0.32
CA PRO A 324 -34.91 3.46 0.77
C PRO A 324 -34.70 1.96 0.52
N GLY A 325 -35.21 1.13 1.42
CA GLY A 325 -35.17 -0.33 1.29
C GLY A 325 -33.87 -0.99 1.78
N TRP A 326 -32.86 -0.21 2.16
CA TRP A 326 -31.68 -0.75 2.84
C TRP A 326 -32.02 -1.13 4.28
N THR A 327 -31.49 -2.25 4.74
CA THR A 327 -31.67 -2.79 6.09
C THR A 327 -30.43 -2.57 6.93
N VAL A 328 -30.59 -2.46 8.26
CA VAL A 328 -29.47 -2.19 9.18
C VAL A 328 -29.25 -3.34 10.16
N ALA A 329 -28.00 -3.63 10.45
CA ALA A 329 -27.57 -4.53 11.52
C ALA A 329 -26.42 -3.89 12.32
N ASP A 330 -26.39 -4.15 13.63
CA ASP A 330 -25.25 -3.77 14.47
C ASP A 330 -24.05 -4.66 14.15
N VAL A 331 -22.86 -4.07 14.07
CA VAL A 331 -21.60 -4.78 13.79
C VAL A 331 -20.48 -4.30 14.71
N GLU A 332 -19.54 -5.19 14.99
CA GLU A 332 -18.26 -4.84 15.62
C GLU A 332 -17.17 -4.98 14.57
N GLY A 333 -16.56 -3.87 14.17
CA GLY A 333 -15.50 -3.87 13.17
C GLY A 333 -14.15 -3.45 13.71
N ASN A 334 -13.13 -3.48 12.85
CA ASN A 334 -11.76 -3.16 13.24
C ASN A 334 -11.58 -1.71 13.72
N TYR A 335 -12.47 -0.79 13.33
CA TYR A 335 -12.44 0.60 13.78
C TYR A 335 -13.26 0.85 15.05
N GLY A 336 -14.05 -0.14 15.50
CA GLY A 336 -14.92 -0.08 16.66
C GLY A 336 -16.37 -0.47 16.35
N PRO A 337 -17.29 -0.25 17.30
CA PRO A 337 -18.70 -0.58 17.13
C PRO A 337 -19.34 0.33 16.08
N GLY A 338 -20.28 -0.23 15.33
CA GLY A 338 -20.93 0.45 14.24
C GLY A 338 -22.19 -0.24 13.77
N VAL A 339 -22.60 0.14 12.56
CA VAL A 339 -23.71 -0.50 11.85
C VAL A 339 -23.30 -0.83 10.43
N GLU A 340 -23.85 -1.90 9.90
CA GLU A 340 -23.85 -2.22 8.49
C GLU A 340 -25.23 -1.94 7.91
N TRP A 341 -25.27 -1.17 6.83
CA TRP A 341 -26.43 -1.02 5.99
C TRP A 341 -26.28 -1.91 4.76
N THR A 342 -27.23 -2.81 4.55
CA THR A 342 -27.26 -3.75 3.44
C THR A 342 -28.33 -3.34 2.43
N GLY A 343 -27.93 -3.14 1.18
CA GLY A 343 -28.79 -2.78 0.07
C GLY A 343 -29.20 -3.96 -0.81
N PRO A 344 -29.60 -3.70 -2.07
CA PRO A 344 -29.88 -4.75 -3.05
C PRO A 344 -28.66 -5.65 -3.35
N PHE A 345 -28.91 -6.80 -3.97
CA PHE A 345 -27.84 -7.67 -4.45
C PHE A 345 -26.94 -6.96 -5.47
N ALA A 346 -25.64 -7.21 -5.38
CA ALA A 346 -24.64 -6.73 -6.32
C ALA A 346 -24.67 -7.49 -7.66
N THR A 347 -25.16 -8.72 -7.64
CA THR A 347 -25.44 -9.52 -8.84
C THR A 347 -26.88 -9.31 -9.31
N ASN A 348 -27.07 -9.21 -10.62
CA ASN A 348 -28.41 -9.16 -11.23
C ASN A 348 -28.55 -10.20 -12.36
N PRO A 349 -29.50 -11.16 -12.27
CA PRO A 349 -30.33 -11.42 -11.09
C PRO A 349 -29.47 -11.81 -9.88
N GLY A 350 -30.01 -11.60 -8.67
CA GLY A 350 -29.34 -11.99 -7.41
C GLY A 350 -28.94 -13.48 -7.39
N PRO A 351 -28.30 -13.95 -6.33
CA PRO A 351 -27.63 -15.27 -6.32
C PRO A 351 -28.57 -16.38 -6.80
N VAL A 352 -28.06 -17.23 -7.69
CA VAL A 352 -28.79 -18.42 -8.14
C VAL A 352 -28.94 -19.35 -6.92
N GLN A 353 -30.16 -19.82 -6.66
CA GLN A 353 -30.48 -20.68 -5.50
C GLN A 353 -29.76 -22.05 -5.50
N ASP A 354 -28.92 -22.34 -6.49
CA ASP A 354 -28.07 -23.52 -6.53
C ASP A 354 -26.83 -23.41 -5.63
N GLY A 355 -26.62 -22.26 -4.98
CA GLY A 355 -25.54 -22.03 -4.03
C GLY A 355 -24.18 -21.78 -4.67
N THR A 356 -24.14 -21.58 -6.00
CA THR A 356 -22.89 -21.37 -6.74
C THR A 356 -22.50 -19.89 -6.86
N SER A 357 -23.42 -18.97 -6.56
CA SER A 357 -23.16 -17.53 -6.60
C SER A 357 -23.04 -16.99 -5.18
N PRO A 358 -21.98 -16.24 -4.85
CA PRO A 358 -21.84 -15.64 -3.53
C PRO A 358 -23.01 -14.68 -3.25
N ASP A 359 -23.47 -14.67 -2.00
CA ASP A 359 -24.53 -13.79 -1.53
C ASP A 359 -23.96 -12.37 -1.32
N VAL A 360 -23.87 -11.62 -2.40
CA VAL A 360 -23.17 -10.32 -2.42
C VAL A 360 -24.17 -9.17 -2.51
N HIS A 361 -24.03 -8.21 -1.62
CA HIS A 361 -24.86 -7.01 -1.54
C HIS A 361 -24.02 -5.73 -1.64
N TRP A 362 -24.65 -4.66 -2.14
CA TRP A 362 -24.14 -3.31 -1.90
C TRP A 362 -24.29 -2.99 -0.42
N ASN A 363 -23.28 -2.34 0.16
CA ASN A 363 -23.25 -2.12 1.60
C ASN A 363 -22.60 -0.80 2.00
N MET A 364 -22.89 -0.39 3.22
CA MET A 364 -22.23 0.73 3.87
C MET A 364 -22.01 0.38 5.34
N PHE A 365 -20.76 0.35 5.76
CA PHE A 365 -20.39 0.28 7.17
C PHE A 365 -20.20 1.69 7.71
N VAL A 366 -20.72 1.95 8.91
CA VAL A 366 -20.47 3.20 9.64
C VAL A 366 -19.94 2.82 11.02
N GLN A 367 -18.67 3.11 11.29
CA GLN A 367 -17.99 2.71 12.51
C GLN A 367 -17.49 3.92 13.29
N ARG A 368 -17.61 3.83 14.62
CA ARG A 368 -17.12 4.85 15.55
C ARG A 368 -15.72 4.50 16.00
N GLY A 369 -14.77 5.39 15.70
CA GLY A 369 -13.44 5.36 16.26
C GLY A 369 -13.38 5.88 17.68
N GLY A 370 -12.25 5.65 18.35
CA GLY A 370 -11.95 6.28 19.64
C GLY A 370 -11.83 7.80 19.55
N SER A 371 -11.95 8.47 20.69
CA SER A 371 -11.67 9.91 20.81
C SER A 371 -10.16 10.16 20.92
N GLY A 372 -9.64 11.13 20.16
CA GLY A 372 -8.26 11.61 20.26
C GLY A 372 -7.39 11.32 19.03
N ALA A 373 -6.70 12.39 18.59
CA ALA A 373 -5.74 12.50 17.47
C ALA A 373 -6.20 11.98 16.10
N ARG A 374 -6.14 12.86 15.08
CA ARG A 374 -6.47 12.59 13.67
C ARG A 374 -5.95 11.21 13.23
N ALA A 375 -6.87 10.27 13.03
CA ALA A 375 -6.55 8.97 12.47
C ALA A 375 -6.33 9.13 10.97
N PHE A 376 -5.06 9.32 10.58
CA PHE A 376 -4.53 9.21 9.22
C PHE A 376 -5.10 10.19 8.17
N ASP A 377 -4.20 10.97 7.56
CA ASP A 377 -4.47 11.86 6.41
C ASP A 377 -4.19 11.08 5.12
N TYR A 378 -5.20 10.86 4.25
CA TYR A 378 -4.96 10.25 2.95
C TYR A 378 -4.26 11.24 2.01
N SER A 379 -4.29 12.55 2.26
CA SER A 379 -3.60 13.55 1.42
C SER A 379 -2.05 13.53 1.50
N GLY A 380 -1.45 12.49 2.08
CA GLY A 380 -0.05 12.15 1.82
C GLY A 380 0.15 11.80 0.34
N GLU A 381 1.31 12.14 -0.23
CA GLU A 381 1.65 12.23 -1.67
C GLU A 381 1.45 10.94 -2.53
N GLY A 382 0.70 9.93 -2.08
CA GLY A 382 0.41 8.70 -2.82
C GLY A 382 -1.03 8.19 -2.75
N TRP A 383 -1.96 8.86 -2.04
CA TRP A 383 -3.36 8.44 -2.03
C TRP A 383 -4.26 9.51 -2.65
N HIS A 384 -5.18 9.08 -3.52
CA HIS A 384 -6.12 9.95 -4.25
C HIS A 384 -7.28 10.44 -3.36
N GLY A 385 -6.96 10.95 -2.16
CA GLY A 385 -7.91 11.48 -1.20
C GLY A 385 -8.55 12.79 -1.68
N GLN A 386 -9.88 12.87 -1.57
CA GLN A 386 -10.67 14.05 -1.94
C GLN A 386 -11.31 14.66 -0.68
N ARG A 387 -10.95 15.90 -0.35
CA ARG A 387 -11.57 16.61 0.78
C ARG A 387 -13.00 17.02 0.45
N ILE A 388 -13.88 16.82 1.42
CA ILE A 388 -15.28 17.23 1.35
C ILE A 388 -15.63 18.11 2.54
N GLU A 389 -16.66 18.93 2.40
CA GLU A 389 -17.20 19.71 3.51
C GLU A 389 -18.31 18.92 4.20
N VAL A 390 -18.16 18.70 5.51
CA VAL A 390 -19.18 18.10 6.36
C VAL A 390 -19.51 19.09 7.48
N PRO A 391 -20.77 19.56 7.59
CA PRO A 391 -21.19 20.44 8.68
C PRO A 391 -20.86 19.86 10.05
N GLY A 392 -20.15 20.65 10.87
CA GLY A 392 -19.72 20.26 12.22
C GLY A 392 -18.43 19.42 12.28
N ALA A 393 -17.82 19.10 11.14
CA ALA A 393 -16.52 18.45 11.05
C ALA A 393 -15.39 19.49 10.95
N ASP A 394 -14.22 19.20 11.50
CA ASP A 394 -12.98 19.95 11.20
C ASP A 394 -12.13 19.27 10.12
N PHE A 395 -12.48 18.03 9.76
CA PHE A 395 -11.84 17.23 8.73
C PHE A 395 -12.84 16.21 8.15
N ALA A 396 -12.89 16.15 6.83
CA ALA A 396 -13.55 15.07 6.11
C ALA A 396 -12.83 14.80 4.79
N GLU A 397 -12.56 13.53 4.50
CA GLU A 397 -11.85 13.09 3.31
C GLU A 397 -12.42 11.75 2.83
N VAL A 398 -12.43 11.58 1.52
CA VAL A 398 -12.95 10.40 0.84
C VAL A 398 -11.85 9.85 -0.06
N LEU A 399 -11.51 8.57 0.13
CA LEU A 399 -10.75 7.80 -0.85
C LEU A 399 -11.74 7.03 -1.72
N LEU A 400 -11.94 7.52 -2.95
CA LEU A 400 -12.87 6.93 -3.91
C LEU A 400 -12.10 6.15 -4.96
N HIS A 401 -12.47 4.88 -5.15
CA HIS A 401 -11.96 4.06 -6.24
C HIS A 401 -13.08 3.27 -6.91
N GLN A 402 -12.93 3.02 -8.19
CA GLN A 402 -13.81 2.17 -8.99
C GLN A 402 -12.99 1.03 -9.55
N GLY A 403 -13.45 -0.19 -9.33
CA GLY A 403 -12.78 -1.39 -9.80
C GLY A 403 -13.61 -2.63 -9.49
N PRO A 404 -13.00 -3.81 -9.40
CA PRO A 404 -13.71 -5.03 -9.10
C PRO A 404 -14.21 -5.08 -7.65
N PHE A 405 -15.36 -5.71 -7.45
CA PHE A 405 -15.93 -5.90 -6.11
C PHE A 405 -15.08 -6.90 -5.32
N TRP A 406 -14.82 -6.60 -4.05
CA TRP A 406 -13.90 -7.37 -3.22
C TRP A 406 -14.24 -8.87 -3.09
N ALA A 407 -15.53 -9.23 -3.23
CA ALA A 407 -16.00 -10.61 -3.16
C ALA A 407 -16.14 -11.32 -4.52
N ASP A 408 -16.18 -10.58 -5.64
CA ASP A 408 -16.33 -11.12 -6.98
C ASP A 408 -15.76 -10.14 -8.02
N ASP A 409 -14.65 -10.53 -8.64
CA ASP A 409 -13.89 -9.70 -9.57
C ASP A 409 -14.63 -9.37 -10.88
N ARG A 410 -15.72 -10.09 -11.16
CA ARG A 410 -16.57 -9.87 -12.34
C ARG A 410 -17.57 -8.74 -12.14
N ILE A 411 -17.76 -8.28 -10.90
CA ILE A 411 -18.69 -7.21 -10.56
C ILE A 411 -17.91 -5.90 -10.49
N SER A 412 -18.31 -4.89 -11.27
CA SER A 412 -17.74 -3.54 -11.14
C SER A 412 -18.40 -2.81 -9.97
N ALA A 413 -17.55 -2.26 -9.10
CA ALA A 413 -17.92 -1.60 -7.86
C ALA A 413 -17.30 -0.20 -7.78
N LEU A 414 -18.06 0.72 -7.21
CA LEU A 414 -17.59 1.98 -6.68
C LEU A 414 -17.41 1.82 -5.17
N SER A 415 -16.19 1.99 -4.68
CA SER A 415 -15.82 1.80 -3.29
C SER A 415 -15.30 3.11 -2.71
N ALA A 416 -15.82 3.52 -1.56
CA ALA A 416 -15.44 4.75 -0.89
C ALA A 416 -15.10 4.52 0.58
N ASP A 417 -13.88 4.89 0.97
CA ASP A 417 -13.50 5.01 2.38
C ASP A 417 -13.58 6.48 2.80
N VAL A 418 -14.53 6.78 3.67
CA VAL A 418 -14.80 8.14 4.16
C VAL A 418 -14.31 8.25 5.59
N ARG A 419 -13.49 9.24 5.87
CA ARG A 419 -13.11 9.62 7.23
C ARG A 419 -13.69 10.97 7.57
N VAL A 420 -14.28 11.07 8.74
CA VAL A 420 -14.89 12.30 9.24
C VAL A 420 -14.48 12.49 10.70
N HIS A 421 -13.98 13.67 11.06
CA HIS A 421 -13.65 14.03 12.45
C HIS A 421 -14.44 15.27 12.86
N GLY A 422 -15.18 15.12 13.96
CA GLY A 422 -15.97 16.20 14.55
C GLY A 422 -15.08 17.32 15.06
N ALA A 423 -15.54 18.56 14.93
CA ALA A 423 -14.81 19.72 15.45
C ALA A 423 -14.59 19.64 16.98
N ASP A 424 -13.62 20.42 17.47
CA ASP A 424 -13.33 20.60 18.91
C ASP A 424 -12.98 19.31 19.67
N GLY A 425 -12.33 18.36 19.00
CA GLY A 425 -11.99 17.06 19.58
C GLY A 425 -13.19 16.11 19.62
N GLY A 426 -14.12 16.28 18.67
CA GLY A 426 -15.26 15.41 18.46
C GLY A 426 -14.86 14.00 18.03
N GLU A 427 -15.86 13.18 17.76
CA GLU A 427 -15.63 11.77 17.42
C GLU A 427 -14.96 11.61 16.06
N ASN A 428 -14.12 10.57 15.94
CA ASN A 428 -13.66 10.06 14.66
C ASN A 428 -14.66 9.02 14.15
N LEU A 429 -15.10 9.14 12.91
CA LEU A 429 -15.94 8.14 12.25
C LEU A 429 -15.35 7.73 10.91
N MET A 430 -15.56 6.46 10.58
CA MET A 430 -15.19 5.88 9.30
C MET A 430 -16.43 5.30 8.64
N LEU A 431 -16.62 5.57 7.36
CA LEU A 431 -17.60 4.90 6.52
C LEU A 431 -16.87 4.14 5.42
N MET A 432 -17.26 2.89 5.20
CA MET A 432 -16.81 2.09 4.07
C MET A 432 -18.04 1.78 3.22
N ILE A 433 -18.08 2.25 1.99
CA ILE A 433 -19.25 2.21 1.12
C ILE A 433 -18.91 1.41 -0.14
N SER A 434 -19.72 0.42 -0.48
CA SER A 434 -19.63 -0.33 -1.75
C SER A 434 -20.93 -0.18 -2.53
N LEU A 435 -20.85 0.33 -3.75
CA LEU A 435 -21.97 0.65 -4.64
C LEU A 435 -21.70 0.14 -6.06
N PRO A 436 -22.71 0.09 -6.96
CA PRO A 436 -22.48 -0.21 -8.37
C PRO A 436 -21.38 0.67 -8.97
N GLY A 437 -20.51 0.11 -9.80
CA GLY A 437 -19.45 0.84 -10.51
C GLY A 437 -19.95 1.71 -11.68
N ASP A 438 -21.16 2.27 -11.60
CA ASP A 438 -21.79 3.07 -12.64
C ASP A 438 -22.23 4.46 -12.13
N ASP A 439 -22.81 5.27 -13.02
CA ASP A 439 -23.30 6.62 -12.68
C ASP A 439 -24.34 6.60 -11.55
N ALA A 440 -25.15 5.53 -11.45
CA ALA A 440 -26.16 5.42 -10.39
C ALA A 440 -25.50 5.16 -9.03
N GLY A 441 -24.41 4.38 -8.99
CA GLY A 441 -23.56 4.25 -7.81
C GLY A 441 -22.94 5.58 -7.39
N LEU A 442 -22.39 6.36 -8.33
CA LEU A 442 -21.81 7.67 -8.03
C LEU A 442 -22.84 8.67 -7.49
N GLU A 443 -24.04 8.72 -8.07
CA GLU A 443 -25.13 9.56 -7.57
C GLU A 443 -25.60 9.12 -6.18
N THR A 444 -25.63 7.81 -5.91
CA THR A 444 -25.93 7.29 -4.58
C THR A 444 -24.87 7.73 -3.57
N LEU A 445 -23.58 7.62 -3.92
CA LEU A 445 -22.49 8.09 -3.08
C LEU A 445 -22.62 9.58 -2.78
N ARG A 446 -22.87 10.42 -3.80
CA ARG A 446 -23.09 11.87 -3.62
C ARG A 446 -24.24 12.17 -2.65
N GLY A 447 -25.34 11.41 -2.74
CA GLY A 447 -26.46 11.53 -1.82
C GLY A 447 -26.11 11.19 -0.37
N ILE A 448 -25.32 10.11 -0.15
CA ILE A 448 -24.81 9.74 1.18
C ILE A 448 -23.88 10.85 1.70
N LEU A 449 -22.85 11.21 0.94
CA LEU A 449 -21.85 12.20 1.36
C LEU A 449 -22.46 13.59 1.63
N GLY A 450 -23.38 14.04 0.77
CA GLY A 450 -24.07 15.32 0.94
C GLY A 450 -24.99 15.37 2.16
N SER A 451 -25.35 14.21 2.73
CA SER A 451 -26.23 14.14 3.91
C SER A 451 -25.48 14.13 5.24
N LEU A 452 -24.15 13.95 5.22
CA LEU A 452 -23.32 13.87 6.41
C LEU A 452 -23.38 15.16 7.23
N ARG A 453 -23.54 15.04 8.55
CA ARG A 453 -23.47 16.16 9.51
C ARG A 453 -23.26 15.66 10.93
N PHE A 454 -22.55 16.42 11.76
CA PHE A 454 -22.51 16.23 13.21
C PHE A 454 -23.67 16.92 13.92
#